data_AF-A0A2G6NF48-F1
#
_entry.id   AF-A0A2G6NF48-F1
#
_cell.length_a   1.000
_cell.length_b   1.000
_cell.length_c   1.000
_cell.angle_alpha   90.00
_cell.angle_beta   90.00
_cell.angle_gamma   90.00
#
_symmetry.space_group_name_H-M   'P 1'
#
loop_
_entity.id
_entity.type
_entity.pdbx_description
1 polymer ?
#
loop_
_entity_poly.entity_id
_entity_poly.type
_entity_poly.pdbx_seq_one_letter_code
_entity_poly.pdbx_strand_id
1 'polypeptide(L)' 'MEIVIYFFLNVFIAVIGFYTGEIIIFLLSLGRIKVRWNFYSDVEDASFFVLITEKSIWIGFVFWMLFVSYLVC' A
#
# COMPACT_ATOMS: atom_id res chain seq x y z
N MET A 1 21.88 13.54 12.24
CA MET A 1 20.75 14.30 11.65
C MET A 1 20.29 13.68 10.34
N GLU A 2 21.18 13.48 9.36
CA GLU A 2 20.83 12.91 8.04
C GLU A 2 20.20 11.51 8.10
N ILE A 3 20.74 10.60 8.91
CA ILE A 3 20.19 9.24 9.09
C ILE A 3 18.75 9.26 9.61
N VAL A 4 18.47 10.18 10.53
CA VAL A 4 17.13 10.34 11.13
C VAL A 4 16.14 10.81 10.08
N ILE A 5 16.54 11.79 9.26
CA ILE A 5 15.72 12.28 8.15
C ILE A 5 15.45 11.17 7.13
N TYR A 6 16.47 10.41 6.76
CA TYR A 6 16.33 9.29 5.81
C TYR A 6 15.40 8.19 6.35
N PHE A 7 15.47 7.89 7.64
CA PHE A 7 14.56 6.94 8.28
C PHE A 7 13.11 7.43 8.20
N PHE A 8 12.82 8.68 8.60
CA PHE A 8 11.47 9.23 8.52
C PHE A 8 10.93 9.29 7.09
N LEU A 9 11.78 9.63 6.13
CA LEU A 9 11.41 9.70 4.72
C LEU A 9 11.07 8.31 4.16
N ASN A 10 11.83 7.27 4.51
CA ASN A 10 11.51 5.89 4.14
C ASN A 10 10.20 5.42 4.76
N VAL A 11 9.98 5.71 6.05
CA VAL A 11 8.73 5.37 6.73
C VAL A 11 7.55 6.08 6.06
N PHE A 12 7.71 7.35 5.72
CA PHE A 12 6.68 8.13 5.05
C PHE A 12 6.34 7.58 3.65
N ILE A 13 7.36 7.26 2.84
CA ILE A 13 7.15 6.65 1.52
C ILE A 13 6.48 5.27 1.66
N ALA A 14 6.92 4.45 2.63
CA ALA A 14 6.32 3.15 2.87
C ALA A 14 4.84 3.27 3.26
N VAL A 15 4.50 4.23 4.12
CA VAL A 15 3.11 4.50 4.52
C VAL A 15 2.28 4.94 3.31
N ILE A 16 2.76 5.89 2.52
CA ILE A 16 2.05 6.33 1.32
C ILE A 16 1.88 5.17 0.35
N GLY A 17 2.96 4.47 -0.01
CA GLY A 17 2.92 3.34 -0.94
C GLY A 17 1.91 2.28 -0.49
N PHE A 18 1.94 1.93 0.80
CA PHE A 18 0.99 1.00 1.38
C PHE A 18 -0.47 1.43 1.17
N TYR A 19 -0.86 2.62 1.63
CA TYR A 19 -2.24 3.11 1.52
C TYR A 19 -2.67 3.31 0.06
N THR A 20 -1.76 3.78 -0.80
CA THR A 20 -2.05 3.95 -2.23
C THR A 20 -2.38 2.60 -2.87
N GLY A 21 -1.61 1.56 -2.54
CA GLY A 21 -1.86 0.21 -3.03
C GLY A 21 -3.17 -0.39 -2.54
N GLU A 22 -3.54 -0.16 -1.27
CA GLU A 22 -4.86 -0.56 -0.76
C GLU A 22 -6.00 0.13 -1.52
N ILE A 23 -5.87 1.43 -1.82
CA ILE A 23 -6.89 2.16 -2.58
C ILE A 23 -7.02 1.56 -3.97
N ILE A 24 -5.90 1.26 -4.63
CA ILE A 24 -5.90 0.66 -5.96
C ILE A 24 -6.56 -0.73 -5.94
N ILE A 25 -6.22 -1.58 -4.97
CA ILE A 25 -6.87 -2.90 -4.81
C ILE A 25 -8.37 -2.74 -4.61
N PHE A 26 -8.79 -1.81 -3.76
CA PHE A 26 -10.19 -1.54 -3.49
C PHE A 26 -10.94 -1.09 -4.76
N LEU A 27 -10.35 -0.15 -5.52
CA LEU A 27 -10.92 0.35 -6.76
C LEU A 27 -10.98 -0.74 -7.85
N LEU A 28 -9.89 -1.46 -8.08
CA LEU A 28 -9.81 -2.52 -9.08
C LEU A 28 -10.73 -3.70 -8.74
N SER A 29 -10.94 -3.97 -7.46
CA SER A 29 -11.86 -5.02 -7.02
C SER A 29 -13.31 -4.56 -6.92
N LEU A 30 -13.62 -3.28 -7.20
CA LEU A 30 -14.95 -2.68 -7.01
C LEU A 30 -15.51 -2.96 -5.60
N GLY A 31 -14.64 -2.95 -4.59
CA GLY A 31 -14.99 -3.25 -3.20
C GLY A 31 -15.25 -4.74 -2.90
N ARG A 32 -15.01 -5.66 -3.85
CA ARG A 32 -15.12 -7.12 -3.62
C ARG A 32 -13.98 -7.65 -2.76
N ILE A 33 -12.78 -7.09 -2.87
CA ILE A 33 -11.66 -7.42 -1.98
C ILE A 33 -11.76 -6.49 -0.78
N LYS A 34 -12.00 -7.06 0.40
CA LYS A 34 -11.90 -6.33 1.66
C LYS A 34 -10.43 -6.01 1.91
N VAL A 35 -10.08 -4.74 1.76
CA VAL A 35 -8.80 -4.17 2.18
C VAL A 35 -8.83 -3.89 3.68
N ARG A 36 -7.68 -3.60 4.29
CA ARG A 36 -7.50 -3.68 5.74
C ARG A 36 -8.44 -2.78 6.55
N TRP A 37 -8.71 -1.56 6.09
CA TRP A 37 -9.68 -0.67 6.74
C TRP A 37 -11.13 -1.19 6.69
N ASN A 38 -11.44 -2.12 5.79
CA ASN A 38 -12.72 -2.81 5.66
C ASN A 38 -12.68 -4.25 6.21
N PHE A 39 -11.52 -4.69 6.72
CA PHE A 39 -11.26 -6.07 7.18
C PHE A 39 -11.46 -6.22 8.69
N TYR A 40 -11.29 -5.14 9.47
CA TYR A 40 -11.45 -5.15 10.93
C TYR A 40 -12.88 -5.44 11.42
N SER A 41 -13.88 -5.47 10.53
CA SER A 41 -15.27 -5.83 10.87
C SER A 41 -15.54 -7.33 10.88
N ASP A 42 -14.70 -8.14 10.23
CA ASP A 42 -14.94 -9.57 10.00
C ASP A 42 -13.62 -10.35 10.10
N VAL A 43 -13.29 -10.89 11.27
CA VAL A 43 -12.00 -11.58 11.48
C VAL A 43 -12.21 -13.06 11.80
N GLU A 44 -11.74 -13.93 10.90
CA GLU A 44 -11.40 -15.34 11.21
C GLU A 44 -9.93 -15.70 10.87
N ASP A 45 -9.22 -15.01 9.96
CA ASP A 45 -7.87 -15.45 9.53
C ASP A 45 -6.79 -14.35 9.43
N ALA A 46 -5.80 -14.40 10.32
CA ALA A 46 -4.63 -13.53 10.33
C ALA A 46 -3.66 -13.76 9.14
N SER A 47 -3.70 -14.93 8.51
CA SER A 47 -2.85 -15.28 7.36
C SER A 47 -3.23 -14.47 6.11
N PHE A 48 -4.54 -14.28 5.89
CA PHE A 48 -5.05 -13.51 4.76
C PHE A 48 -4.71 -12.02 4.86
N PHE A 49 -4.66 -11.50 6.09
CA PHE A 49 -4.26 -10.12 6.40
C PHE A 49 -2.83 -9.83 5.95
N VAL A 50 -1.88 -10.74 6.21
CA VAL A 50 -0.47 -10.57 5.81
C VAL A 50 -0.35 -10.56 4.29
N LEU A 51 -1.05 -11.46 3.60
CA LEU A 51 -1.02 -11.55 2.14
C LEU A 51 -1.61 -10.31 1.46
N ILE A 52 -2.71 -9.76 1.99
CA ILE A 52 -3.25 -8.48 1.49
C ILE A 52 -2.23 -7.36 1.71
N THR A 53 -1.65 -7.29 2.91
CA THR A 53 -0.69 -6.25 3.28
C THR A 53 0.49 -6.23 2.32
N GLU A 54 1.06 -7.39 2.03
CA GLU A 54 2.18 -7.53 1.10
C GLU A 54 1.78 -7.11 -0.33
N LYS A 55 0.62 -7.57 -0.82
CA LYS A 55 0.12 -7.19 -2.15
C LYS A 55 -0.08 -5.68 -2.27
N SER A 56 -0.62 -5.03 -1.24
CA SER A 56 -0.82 -3.58 -1.22
C SER A 56 0.48 -2.81 -1.35
N ILE A 57 1.55 -3.22 -0.63
CA ILE A 57 2.85 -2.56 -0.74
C ILE A 57 3.39 -2.65 -2.17
N TRP A 58 3.35 -3.84 -2.78
CA TRP A 58 3.86 -4.04 -4.13
C TRP A 58 3.06 -3.27 -5.18
N ILE A 59 1.73 -3.28 -5.08
CA ILE A 59 0.85 -2.54 -6.02
C ILE A 59 1.09 -1.03 -5.89
N GLY A 60 1.18 -0.52 -4.67
CA GLY A 60 1.51 0.88 -4.43
C GLY A 60 2.89 1.26 -4.97
N PHE A 61 3.89 0.41 -4.75
CA PHE A 61 5.25 0.62 -5.27
C PHE A 61 5.28 0.68 -6.80
N VAL A 62 4.64 -0.29 -7.48
CA VAL A 62 4.54 -0.31 -8.94
C VAL A 62 3.83 0.93 -9.46
N PHE A 63 2.73 1.35 -8.82
CA PHE A 63 2.01 2.57 -9.18
C PHE A 63 2.92 3.81 -9.11
N TRP A 64 3.65 3.98 -8.01
CA TRP A 64 4.53 5.14 -7.84
C TRP A 64 5.72 5.12 -8.80
N MET A 65 6.28 3.94 -9.10
CA MET A 65 7.32 3.81 -10.13
C MET A 65 6.83 4.26 -11.50
N LEU A 66 5.62 3.84 -11.90
CA LEU A 66 5.00 4.25 -13.15
C LEU A 66 4.66 5.75 -13.16
N PHE A 67 4.13 6.26 -12.05
CA PHE A 67 3.78 7.67 -11.91
C PHE A 67 5.00 8.59 -12.01
N VAL A 68 6.10 8.26 -11.31
CA VAL A 68 7.37 9.00 -11.42
C VAL A 68 7.93 8.90 -12.83
N SER A 69 7.91 7.72 -13.44
CA SER A 69 8.36 7.55 -14.83
C SER A 69 7.56 8.42 -15.81
N TYR A 70 6.24 8.52 -15.61
CA TYR A 70 5.36 9.37 -16.41
C TYR A 70 5.64 10.86 -16.21
N LEU A 71 5.94 11.31 -14.99
CA LEU A 71 6.23 12.72 -14.71
C LEU A 71 7.59 13.19 -15.26
N VAL A 72 8.55 12.27 -15.36
CA VAL A 72 9.91 12.55 -15.83
C VAL A 72 10.03 12.48 -17.35
N CYS A 73 9.14 11.74 -18.02
CA CYS A 73 9.11 11.57 -19.47
C CYS A 73 8.28 12.65 -20.17
#